data_AF-A0A8S1MKH8-F1
#
_entry.id   AF-A0A8S1MKH8-F1
#
_cell.length_a   1.000
_cell.length_b   1.000
_cell.length_c   1.000
_cell.angle_alpha   90.00
_cell.angle_beta   90.00
_cell.angle_gamma   90.00
#
_symmetry.space_group_name_H-M   'P 1'
#
loop_
_entity.id
_entity.type
_entity.pdbx_description
1 polymer ?
#
loop_
_entity_poly.entity_id
_entity_poly.type
_entity_poly.pdbx_seq_one_letter_code
_entity_poly.pdbx_strand_id
1 'polypeptide(L)'
;MNKRTFKVYFQKGQICKEYYCEYQQLKIQVAKDYNGIPFDCLLLIDQNNQVYSATQLIIQKQFEQYQSFYVYDVREIFQENLERQKQQQYNENQEIQSLKVKLYDYDQQIQKQEKKISQFQIEFQNQKAELEQEIIRLNIKIKYMNDEKQKNEYNFLNLIDEKMIQIKKAETEQELTEKEIEKYKTKIQQFQTEIEYLQSNKQQDINKVEEKNRKTIQQLQEELSQLEIKLRKKDQEITDMQMGFKAQKEEDMVLTGFSLIAFKNHEQIMYENIQLKSKVEFLTQKLNNLQSSNSQITQAK
;
A
#
# COMPACT_ATOMS: atom_id res chain seq x y z
N MET A 1 -16.96 -123.90 60.61
CA MET A 1 -16.65 -122.98 59.49
C MET A 1 -17.86 -122.08 59.27
N ASN A 2 -17.76 -120.79 59.60
CA ASN A 2 -18.85 -119.84 59.37
C ASN A 2 -18.96 -119.54 57.87
N LYS A 3 -20.13 -119.81 57.30
CA LYS A 3 -20.47 -119.56 55.89
C LYS A 3 -20.62 -118.05 55.66
N ARG A 4 -19.56 -117.39 55.17
CA ARG A 4 -19.62 -115.98 54.75
C ARG A 4 -20.28 -115.88 53.37
N THR A 5 -21.43 -115.21 53.31
CA THR A 5 -22.16 -114.88 52.07
C THR A 5 -21.71 -113.50 51.57
N PHE A 6 -21.48 -113.38 50.27
CA PHE A 6 -21.05 -112.14 49.60
C PHE A 6 -22.18 -111.62 48.71
N LYS A 7 -22.30 -110.30 48.64
CA LYS A 7 -23.09 -109.59 47.65
C LYS A 7 -22.19 -109.29 46.46
N VAL A 8 -22.49 -109.88 45.32
CA VAL A 8 -21.65 -109.81 44.13
C VAL A 8 -22.32 -108.97 43.06
N TYR A 9 -21.60 -107.97 42.59
CA TYR A 9 -22.04 -107.13 41.48
C TYR A 9 -21.23 -107.46 40.24
N PHE A 10 -21.96 -107.75 39.17
CA PHE A 10 -21.40 -107.98 37.86
C PHE A 10 -21.84 -106.87 36.92
N GLN A 11 -20.87 -106.25 36.24
CA GLN A 11 -21.14 -105.28 35.18
C GLN A 11 -20.33 -105.63 33.94
N LYS A 12 -21.02 -105.95 32.83
CA LYS A 12 -20.41 -106.11 31.50
C LYS A 12 -21.22 -105.31 30.49
N GLY A 13 -20.61 -104.26 29.96
CA GLY A 13 -21.34 -103.27 29.15
C GLY A 13 -22.43 -102.59 29.96
N GLN A 14 -23.67 -102.60 29.46
CA GLN A 14 -24.84 -101.98 30.11
C GLN A 14 -25.63 -102.92 31.04
N ILE A 15 -25.23 -104.20 31.16
CA ILE A 15 -25.96 -105.17 31.98
C ILE A 15 -25.31 -105.22 33.37
N CYS A 16 -26.08 -104.87 34.39
CA CYS A 16 -25.71 -105.01 35.80
C CYS A 16 -26.60 -106.08 36.46
N LYS A 17 -25.99 -107.05 37.15
CA LYS A 17 -26.72 -108.07 37.91
C LYS A 17 -26.14 -108.24 39.31
N GLU A 18 -27.03 -108.51 40.27
CA GLU A 18 -26.74 -108.64 41.70
C GLU A 18 -27.09 -110.06 42.18
N TYR A 19 -26.17 -110.69 42.91
CA TYR A 19 -26.38 -112.02 43.49
C TYR A 19 -25.85 -112.10 44.93
N TYR A 20 -26.44 -112.99 45.73
CA TYR A 20 -25.98 -113.33 47.07
C TYR A 20 -25.56 -114.80 47.10
N CYS A 21 -24.28 -115.07 47.37
CA CYS A 21 -23.81 -116.45 47.51
C CYS A 21 -22.59 -116.61 48.42
N GLU A 22 -22.41 -117.82 48.95
CA GLU A 22 -21.18 -118.21 49.65
C GLU A 22 -20.01 -118.25 48.65
N TYR A 23 -18.80 -117.88 49.06
CA TYR A 23 -17.62 -117.80 48.17
C TYR A 23 -17.35 -119.10 47.38
N GLN A 24 -17.57 -120.26 47.98
CA GLN A 24 -17.39 -121.55 47.29
C GLN A 24 -18.44 -121.81 46.20
N GLN A 25 -19.60 -121.15 46.27
CA GLN A 25 -20.69 -121.27 45.30
C GLN A 25 -20.61 -120.24 44.17
N LEU A 26 -19.70 -119.27 44.26
CA LEU A 26 -19.48 -118.23 43.25
C LEU A 26 -19.20 -118.84 41.87
N LYS A 27 -18.39 -119.91 41.83
CA LYS A 27 -18.03 -120.62 40.60
C LYS A 27 -19.25 -121.20 39.88
N ILE A 28 -20.22 -121.73 40.63
CA ILE A 28 -21.41 -122.38 40.07
C ILE A 28 -22.40 -121.32 39.58
N GLN A 29 -22.59 -120.23 40.32
CA GLN A 29 -23.54 -119.18 39.92
C GLN A 29 -23.04 -118.33 38.75
N VAL A 30 -21.75 -117.97 38.73
CA VAL A 30 -21.15 -117.21 37.61
C VAL A 30 -21.09 -118.07 36.33
N ALA A 31 -20.81 -119.38 36.45
CA ALA A 31 -20.78 -120.28 35.29
C ALA A 31 -22.18 -120.65 34.75
N LYS A 32 -23.22 -120.70 35.60
CA LYS A 32 -24.59 -120.99 35.16
C LYS A 32 -25.16 -119.92 34.25
N ASP A 33 -24.77 -118.66 34.45
CA ASP A 33 -25.41 -117.56 33.75
C ASP A 33 -24.71 -117.12 32.45
N TYR A 34 -23.45 -117.47 32.15
CA TYR A 34 -22.84 -117.33 30.79
C TYR A 34 -21.47 -118.05 30.69
N ASN A 35 -21.24 -118.76 29.58
CA ASN A 35 -20.09 -119.66 29.35
C ASN A 35 -18.80 -118.95 28.85
N GLY A 36 -18.41 -117.79 29.38
CA GLY A 36 -17.24 -117.08 28.84
C GLY A 36 -16.98 -115.66 29.35
N ILE A 37 -17.19 -115.40 30.64
CA ILE A 37 -16.85 -114.11 31.24
C ILE A 37 -15.46 -114.21 31.90
N PRO A 38 -14.49 -113.35 31.53
CA PRO A 38 -13.26 -113.19 32.29
C PRO A 38 -13.61 -112.66 33.69
N PHE A 39 -13.08 -113.30 34.73
CA PHE A 39 -13.42 -113.05 36.13
C PHE A 39 -13.00 -111.64 36.65
N ASP A 40 -12.26 -110.89 35.83
CA ASP A 40 -11.62 -109.60 36.17
C ASP A 40 -12.61 -108.42 36.32
N CYS A 41 -13.92 -108.66 36.17
CA CYS A 41 -14.98 -107.65 36.29
C CYS A 41 -15.93 -107.87 37.49
N LEU A 42 -15.50 -108.64 38.50
CA LEU A 42 -16.32 -108.92 39.69
C LEU A 42 -15.98 -107.98 40.85
N LEU A 43 -16.98 -107.24 41.32
CA LEU A 43 -16.95 -106.51 42.59
C LEU A 43 -17.65 -107.36 43.66
N LEU A 44 -16.91 -107.71 44.70
CA LEU A 44 -17.41 -108.49 45.83
C LEU A 44 -17.61 -107.56 47.02
N ILE A 45 -18.81 -107.55 47.60
CA ILE A 45 -19.13 -106.82 48.83
C ILE A 45 -19.46 -107.84 49.92
N ASP A 46 -18.72 -107.82 51.03
CA ASP A 46 -19.01 -108.69 52.17
C ASP A 46 -20.13 -108.14 53.07
N GLN A 47 -20.50 -108.89 54.12
CA GLN A 47 -21.54 -108.49 55.07
C GLN A 47 -21.21 -107.22 55.89
N ASN A 48 -19.96 -106.76 55.86
CA ASN A 48 -19.50 -105.51 56.49
C ASN A 48 -19.32 -104.38 55.45
N ASN A 49 -19.89 -104.52 54.25
CA ASN A 49 -19.77 -103.58 53.13
C ASN A 49 -18.33 -103.35 52.61
N GLN A 50 -17.41 -104.30 52.82
CA GLN A 50 -16.06 -104.18 52.26
C GLN A 50 -16.03 -104.60 50.79
N VAL A 51 -15.44 -103.75 49.92
CA VAL A 51 -15.43 -103.92 48.47
C VAL A 51 -14.10 -104.51 48.01
N TYR A 52 -14.17 -105.61 47.28
CA TYR A 52 -13.01 -106.29 46.75
C TYR A 52 -13.13 -106.54 45.24
N SER A 53 -12.00 -106.61 44.55
CA SER A 53 -11.90 -107.06 43.16
C SER A 53 -11.24 -108.44 43.10
N ALA A 54 -11.73 -109.33 42.24
CA ALA A 54 -11.16 -110.66 42.05
C ALA A 54 -10.50 -110.80 40.68
N THR A 55 -9.30 -111.38 40.62
CA THR A 55 -8.62 -111.73 39.36
C THR A 55 -8.35 -113.24 39.34
N GLN A 56 -8.52 -113.84 38.17
CA GLN A 56 -8.33 -115.28 37.99
C GLN A 56 -6.86 -115.60 37.65
N LEU A 57 -6.24 -116.51 38.42
CA LEU A 57 -4.95 -117.11 38.05
C LEU A 57 -5.19 -118.55 37.58
N ILE A 58 -4.81 -118.87 36.34
CA ILE A 58 -4.84 -120.24 35.81
C ILE A 58 -3.47 -120.87 36.10
N ILE A 59 -3.42 -121.85 37.00
CA ILE A 59 -2.21 -122.66 37.21
C ILE A 59 -2.43 -124.02 36.53
N GLN A 60 -1.75 -124.26 35.41
CA GLN A 60 -1.72 -125.56 34.74
C GLN A 60 -0.62 -126.43 35.35
N LYS A 61 -0.99 -127.54 35.99
CA LYS A 61 -0.09 -128.69 36.21
C LYS A 61 -0.62 -129.88 35.40
N GLN A 62 0.30 -130.71 34.91
CA GLN A 62 0.17 -131.54 33.71
C GLN A 62 -1.06 -132.46 33.55
N PHE A 63 -1.93 -132.64 34.54
CA PHE A 63 -3.21 -133.35 34.37
C PHE A 63 -4.42 -132.75 35.13
N GLU A 64 -4.29 -131.57 35.77
CA GLU A 64 -5.39 -130.92 36.49
C GLU A 64 -5.26 -129.38 36.42
N GLN A 65 -6.34 -128.68 36.06
CA GLN A 65 -6.43 -127.22 36.14
C GLN A 65 -6.89 -126.80 37.54
N TYR A 66 -5.99 -126.17 38.30
CA TYR A 66 -6.35 -125.48 39.54
C TYR A 66 -6.61 -124.01 39.23
N GLN A 67 -7.85 -123.58 39.41
CA GLN A 67 -8.21 -122.16 39.36
C GLN A 67 -8.15 -121.61 40.78
N SER A 68 -7.20 -120.71 41.04
CA SER A 68 -7.10 -119.97 42.31
C SER A 68 -7.44 -118.50 42.05
N PHE A 69 -8.15 -117.89 43.00
CA PHE A 69 -8.63 -116.51 42.88
C PHE A 69 -7.98 -115.67 43.98
N TYR A 70 -7.39 -114.54 43.58
CA TYR A 70 -6.93 -113.53 44.52
C TYR A 70 -7.96 -112.40 44.56
N VAL A 71 -8.35 -112.04 45.76
CA VAL A 71 -9.31 -110.99 46.04
C VAL A 71 -8.54 -109.88 46.75
N TYR A 72 -8.41 -108.71 46.12
CA TYR A 72 -7.67 -107.58 46.67
C TYR A 72 -8.59 -106.39 46.93
N ASP A 73 -8.30 -105.67 48.01
CA ASP A 73 -9.03 -104.48 48.44
C ASP A 73 -8.68 -103.30 47.52
N VAL A 74 -9.70 -102.66 46.94
CA VAL A 74 -9.53 -101.55 45.98
C VAL A 74 -9.87 -100.18 46.59
N ARG A 75 -10.12 -100.09 47.90
CA ARG A 75 -10.50 -98.84 48.58
C ARG A 75 -9.49 -97.72 48.41
N GLU A 76 -8.21 -98.02 48.56
CA GLU A 76 -7.12 -97.03 48.46
C GLU A 76 -7.09 -96.39 47.06
N ILE A 77 -7.26 -97.19 46.00
CA ILE A 77 -7.27 -96.71 44.61
C ILE A 77 -8.46 -95.78 44.34
N PHE A 78 -9.65 -96.09 44.87
CA PHE A 78 -10.81 -95.22 44.73
C PHE A 78 -10.68 -93.93 45.55
N GLN A 79 -10.09 -93.99 46.74
CA GLN A 79 -9.84 -92.82 47.59
C GLN A 79 -8.83 -91.87 46.94
N GLU A 80 -7.70 -92.38 46.44
CA GLU A 80 -6.71 -91.55 45.74
C GLU A 80 -7.29 -90.86 44.50
N ASN A 81 -8.11 -91.56 43.71
CA ASN A 81 -8.74 -90.97 42.53
C ASN A 81 -9.76 -89.87 42.88
N LEU A 82 -10.53 -90.06 43.96
CA LEU A 82 -11.46 -89.04 44.45
C LEU A 82 -10.71 -87.81 44.98
N GLU A 83 -9.57 -88.01 45.66
CA GLU A 83 -8.71 -86.93 46.14
C GLU A 83 -8.08 -86.14 44.98
N ARG A 84 -7.58 -86.82 43.95
CA ARG A 84 -7.06 -86.17 42.72
C ARG A 84 -8.11 -85.32 42.02
N GLN A 85 -9.35 -85.80 41.89
CA GLN A 85 -10.45 -85.02 41.31
C GLN A 85 -10.78 -83.78 42.13
N LYS A 86 -10.85 -83.90 43.46
CA LYS A 86 -11.09 -82.76 44.36
C LYS A 86 -9.98 -81.71 44.27
N GLN A 87 -8.73 -82.14 44.16
CA GLN A 87 -7.58 -81.24 44.05
C GLN A 87 -7.55 -80.52 42.69
N GLN A 88 -7.88 -81.21 41.59
CA GLN A 88 -8.04 -80.58 40.27
C GLN A 88 -9.14 -79.50 40.30
N GLN A 89 -10.32 -79.82 40.84
CA GLN A 89 -11.42 -78.86 40.95
C GLN A 89 -11.05 -77.65 41.84
N TYR A 90 -10.27 -77.86 42.90
CA TYR A 90 -9.78 -76.77 43.75
C TYR A 90 -8.82 -75.84 42.99
N ASN A 91 -7.88 -76.40 42.23
CA ASN A 91 -6.94 -75.63 41.41
C ASN A 91 -7.67 -74.84 40.32
N GLU A 92 -8.61 -75.46 39.61
CA GLU A 92 -9.44 -74.80 38.59
C GLU A 92 -10.25 -73.65 39.19
N ASN A 93 -10.83 -73.83 40.39
CA ASN A 93 -11.57 -72.78 41.08
C ASN A 93 -10.67 -71.60 41.49
N GLN A 94 -9.43 -71.85 41.92
CA GLN A 94 -8.47 -70.78 42.22
C GLN A 94 -8.07 -70.02 40.95
N GLU A 95 -7.85 -70.72 39.83
CA GLU A 95 -7.55 -70.10 38.55
C GLU A 95 -8.72 -69.23 38.06
N ILE A 96 -9.96 -69.73 38.14
CA ILE A 96 -11.17 -68.98 37.81
C ILE A 96 -11.29 -67.71 38.68
N GLN A 97 -11.02 -67.80 39.99
CA GLN A 97 -11.03 -66.63 40.87
C GLN A 97 -9.95 -65.62 40.47
N SER A 98 -8.73 -66.09 40.17
CA SER A 98 -7.64 -65.22 39.70
C SER A 98 -8.00 -64.50 38.39
N LEU A 99 -8.58 -65.22 37.43
CA LEU A 99 -9.04 -64.66 36.16
C LEU A 99 -10.15 -63.63 36.36
N LYS A 100 -11.09 -63.87 37.29
CA LYS A 100 -12.15 -62.90 37.63
C LYS A 100 -11.59 -61.59 38.17
N VAL A 101 -10.58 -61.65 39.04
CA VAL A 101 -9.90 -60.44 39.57
C VAL A 101 -9.23 -59.68 38.43
N LYS A 102 -8.48 -60.37 37.56
CA LYS A 102 -7.83 -59.73 36.39
C LYS A 102 -8.84 -59.09 35.44
N LEU A 103 -9.97 -59.74 35.18
CA LEU A 103 -11.05 -59.19 34.35
C LEU A 103 -11.64 -57.92 34.97
N TYR A 104 -11.86 -57.92 36.28
CA TYR A 104 -12.33 -56.74 36.99
C TYR A 104 -11.32 -55.58 36.92
N ASP A 105 -10.03 -55.86 37.09
CA ASP A 105 -8.97 -54.86 36.96
C ASP A 105 -8.90 -54.28 35.54
N TYR A 106 -9.03 -55.13 34.51
CA TYR A 106 -9.08 -54.66 33.12
C TYR A 106 -10.33 -53.83 32.83
N ASP A 107 -11.50 -54.19 33.36
CA ASP A 107 -12.72 -53.40 33.21
C ASP A 107 -12.55 -52.00 33.82
N GLN A 108 -11.96 -51.91 35.02
CA GLN A 108 -11.63 -50.62 35.62
C GLN A 108 -10.64 -49.79 34.79
N GLN A 109 -9.66 -50.43 34.16
CA GLN A 109 -8.71 -49.75 33.28
C GLN A 109 -9.39 -49.24 32.00
N ILE A 110 -10.28 -50.03 31.40
CA ILE A 110 -11.08 -49.61 30.24
C ILE A 110 -11.93 -48.39 30.58
N GLN A 111 -12.67 -48.42 31.70
CA GLN A 111 -13.48 -47.28 32.15
C GLN A 111 -12.64 -46.03 32.39
N LYS A 112 -11.40 -46.17 32.91
CA LYS A 112 -10.47 -45.03 33.06
C LYS A 112 -10.03 -44.48 31.70
N GLN A 113 -9.76 -45.33 30.72
CA GLN A 113 -9.37 -44.88 29.37
C GLN A 113 -10.54 -44.23 28.63
N GLU A 114 -11.74 -44.78 28.74
CA GLU A 114 -12.96 -44.18 28.14
C GLU A 114 -13.22 -42.77 28.69
N LYS A 115 -13.05 -42.58 30.01
CA LYS A 115 -13.14 -41.24 30.63
C LYS A 115 -12.10 -40.28 30.07
N LYS A 116 -10.84 -40.72 29.89
CA LYS A 116 -9.79 -39.90 29.28
C LYS A 116 -10.10 -39.54 27.83
N ILE A 117 -10.59 -40.50 27.05
CA ILE A 117 -10.99 -40.27 25.65
C ILE A 117 -12.10 -39.23 25.60
N SER A 118 -13.13 -39.35 26.44
CA SER A 118 -14.22 -38.37 26.52
C SER A 118 -13.72 -36.98 26.90
N GLN A 119 -12.79 -36.87 27.86
CA GLN A 119 -12.15 -35.61 28.23
C GLN A 119 -11.40 -34.98 27.05
N PHE A 120 -10.58 -35.75 26.34
CA PHE A 120 -9.85 -35.27 25.16
C PHE A 120 -10.78 -34.86 24.02
N GLN A 121 -11.90 -35.56 23.83
CA GLN A 121 -12.90 -35.16 22.84
C GLN A 121 -13.52 -33.80 23.18
N ILE A 122 -13.85 -33.56 24.44
CA ILE A 122 -14.39 -32.27 24.90
C ILE A 122 -13.34 -31.16 24.72
N GLU A 123 -12.10 -31.40 25.15
CA GLU A 123 -11.00 -30.44 25.01
C GLU A 123 -10.76 -30.08 23.54
N PHE A 124 -10.73 -31.08 22.66
CA PHE A 124 -10.57 -30.88 21.22
C PHE A 124 -11.73 -30.06 20.62
N GLN A 125 -12.98 -30.33 21.00
CA GLN A 125 -14.13 -29.55 20.52
C GLN A 125 -14.07 -28.10 21.00
N ASN A 126 -13.64 -27.87 22.24
CA ASN A 126 -13.47 -26.52 22.78
C ASN A 126 -12.38 -25.75 22.03
N GLN A 127 -11.19 -26.36 21.86
CA GLN A 127 -10.10 -25.76 21.10
C GLN A 127 -10.49 -25.47 19.65
N LYS A 128 -11.23 -26.39 19.01
CA LYS A 128 -11.76 -26.19 17.67
C LYS A 128 -12.71 -24.98 17.62
N ALA A 129 -13.63 -24.87 18.59
CA ALA A 129 -14.56 -23.75 18.66
C ALA A 129 -13.85 -22.40 18.89
N GLU A 130 -12.82 -22.38 19.74
CA GLU A 130 -11.98 -21.18 19.97
C GLU A 130 -11.28 -20.74 18.68
N LEU A 131 -10.68 -21.68 17.94
CA LEU A 131 -10.03 -21.40 16.66
C LEU A 131 -11.02 -20.91 15.60
N GLU A 132 -12.21 -21.51 15.52
CA GLU A 132 -13.28 -21.06 14.61
C GLU A 132 -13.73 -19.62 14.94
N GLN A 133 -13.86 -19.27 16.22
CA GLN A 133 -14.17 -17.90 16.64
C GLN A 133 -13.07 -16.91 16.26
N GLU A 134 -11.80 -17.28 16.45
CA GLU A 134 -10.67 -16.42 16.06
C GLU A 134 -10.59 -16.25 14.54
N ILE A 135 -10.86 -17.30 13.76
CA ILE A 135 -10.97 -17.22 12.29
C ILE A 135 -12.07 -16.23 11.89
N ILE A 136 -13.26 -16.31 12.50
CA ILE A 136 -14.37 -15.37 12.24
C ILE A 136 -13.93 -13.94 12.56
N ARG A 137 -13.30 -13.72 13.71
CA ARG A 137 -12.79 -12.40 14.12
C ARG A 137 -11.77 -11.84 13.14
N LEU A 138 -10.81 -12.65 12.69
CA LEU A 138 -9.80 -12.26 11.72
C LEU A 138 -10.42 -11.94 10.36
N ASN A 139 -11.41 -12.72 9.90
CA ASN A 139 -12.12 -12.45 8.66
C ASN A 139 -12.91 -11.13 8.71
N ILE A 140 -13.55 -10.82 9.84
CA ILE A 140 -14.21 -9.51 10.04
C ILE A 140 -13.17 -8.37 9.96
N LYS A 141 -12.01 -8.55 10.60
CA LYS A 141 -10.92 -7.56 10.56
C LYS A 141 -10.38 -7.35 9.14
N ILE A 142 -10.18 -8.43 8.37
CA ILE A 142 -9.77 -8.36 6.96
C ILE A 142 -10.79 -7.59 6.14
N LYS A 143 -12.10 -7.88 6.32
CA LYS A 143 -13.17 -7.16 5.63
C LYS A 143 -13.11 -5.66 5.94
N TYR A 144 -13.00 -5.29 7.22
CA TYR A 144 -12.90 -3.89 7.64
C TYR A 144 -11.69 -3.17 7.00
N MET A 145 -10.51 -3.80 7.02
CA MET A 145 -9.31 -3.23 6.39
C MET A 145 -9.45 -3.09 4.87
N ASN A 146 -10.15 -4.02 4.20
CA ASN A 146 -10.42 -3.92 2.78
C ASN A 146 -11.38 -2.77 2.45
N ASP A 147 -12.43 -2.60 3.25
CA ASP A 147 -13.38 -1.48 3.10
C ASP A 147 -12.67 -0.13 3.33
N GLU A 148 -11.77 -0.06 4.34
CA GLU A 148 -10.95 1.12 4.61
C GLU A 148 -9.95 1.42 3.48
N LYS A 149 -9.31 0.37 2.93
CA LYS A 149 -8.44 0.49 1.75
C LYS A 149 -9.20 1.07 0.56
N GLN A 150 -10.38 0.54 0.23
CA GLN A 150 -11.20 1.04 -0.87
C GLN A 150 -11.61 2.51 -0.66
N LYS A 151 -11.99 2.87 0.56
CA LYS A 151 -12.29 4.27 0.92
C LYS A 151 -11.08 5.17 0.70
N ASN A 152 -9.89 4.74 1.09
CA ASN A 152 -8.67 5.49 0.90
C ASN A 152 -8.27 5.61 -0.57
N GLU A 153 -8.45 4.56 -1.37
CA GLU A 153 -8.25 4.60 -2.83
C GLU A 153 -9.19 5.62 -3.48
N TYR A 154 -10.47 5.63 -3.10
CA TYR A 154 -11.43 6.62 -3.60
C TYR A 154 -11.06 8.05 -3.20
N ASN A 155 -10.66 8.27 -1.94
CA ASN A 155 -10.19 9.57 -1.47
C ASN A 155 -8.94 10.05 -2.24
N PHE A 156 -8.02 9.13 -2.54
CA PHE A 156 -6.81 9.45 -3.29
C PHE A 156 -7.12 9.83 -4.74
N LEU A 157 -8.05 9.11 -5.39
CA LEU A 157 -8.52 9.47 -6.74
C LEU A 157 -9.19 10.86 -6.76
N ASN A 158 -10.04 11.16 -5.78
CA ASN A 158 -10.64 12.50 -5.65
C ASN A 158 -9.57 13.58 -5.48
N LEU A 159 -8.53 13.32 -4.67
CA LEU A 159 -7.42 14.25 -4.49
C LEU A 159 -6.62 14.46 -5.79
N ILE A 160 -6.41 13.39 -6.57
CA ILE A 160 -5.79 13.50 -7.89
C ILE A 160 -6.63 14.41 -8.79
N ASP A 161 -7.94 14.20 -8.86
CA ASP A 161 -8.84 15.01 -9.68
C ASP A 161 -8.83 16.48 -9.28
N GLU A 162 -8.89 16.76 -7.97
CA GLU A 162 -8.75 18.13 -7.44
C GLU A 162 -7.43 18.78 -7.85
N LYS A 163 -6.32 18.04 -7.79
CA LYS A 163 -5.00 18.53 -8.18
C LYS A 163 -4.87 18.72 -9.69
N MET A 164 -5.45 17.84 -10.49
CA MET A 164 -5.52 17.98 -11.95
C MET A 164 -6.33 19.23 -12.36
N ILE A 165 -7.43 19.52 -11.66
CA ILE A 165 -8.19 20.77 -11.87
C ILE A 165 -7.35 21.99 -11.50
N GLN A 166 -6.61 21.96 -10.38
CA GLN A 166 -5.71 23.06 -9.98
C GLN A 166 -4.61 23.31 -11.02
N ILE A 167 -3.99 22.25 -11.54
CA ILE A 167 -2.97 22.35 -12.60
C ILE A 167 -3.56 22.97 -13.86
N LYS A 168 -4.70 22.46 -14.35
CA LYS A 168 -5.36 23.01 -15.55
C LYS A 168 -5.70 24.49 -15.41
N LYS A 169 -6.14 24.93 -14.22
CA LYS A 169 -6.41 26.35 -13.93
C LYS A 169 -5.13 27.19 -13.99
N ALA A 170 -4.05 26.71 -13.39
CA ALA A 170 -2.76 27.39 -13.43
C ALA A 170 -2.21 27.49 -14.87
N GLU A 171 -2.33 26.43 -15.67
CA GLU A 171 -1.94 26.45 -17.09
C GLU A 171 -2.76 27.46 -17.90
N THR A 172 -4.07 27.55 -17.65
CA THR A 172 -4.92 28.53 -18.35
C THR A 172 -4.61 29.97 -17.95
N GLU A 173 -4.32 30.24 -16.67
CA GLU A 173 -3.86 31.55 -16.20
C GLU A 173 -2.51 31.93 -16.81
N GLN A 174 -1.58 30.97 -16.90
CA GLN A 174 -0.29 31.19 -17.53
C GLN A 174 -0.43 31.50 -19.03
N GLU A 175 -1.30 30.77 -19.76
CA GLU A 175 -1.57 31.02 -21.18
C GLU A 175 -2.21 32.40 -21.41
N LEU A 176 -3.13 32.83 -20.53
CA LEU A 176 -3.70 34.18 -20.58
C LEU A 176 -2.65 35.26 -20.35
N THR A 177 -1.76 35.04 -19.37
CA THR A 177 -0.67 35.97 -19.04
C THR A 177 0.32 36.10 -20.22
N GLU A 178 0.68 34.99 -20.86
CA GLU A 178 1.54 34.99 -22.05
C GLU A 178 0.90 35.74 -23.23
N LYS A 179 -0.42 35.55 -23.46
CA LYS A 179 -1.15 36.30 -24.49
C LYS A 179 -1.19 37.80 -24.21
N GLU A 180 -1.33 38.22 -22.95
CA GLU A 180 -1.28 39.63 -22.59
C GLU A 180 0.12 40.23 -22.78
N ILE A 181 1.18 39.51 -22.37
CA ILE A 181 2.57 39.91 -22.61
C ILE A 181 2.82 40.11 -24.11
N GLU A 182 2.37 39.19 -24.95
CA GLU A 182 2.56 39.28 -26.41
C GLU A 182 1.80 40.44 -27.04
N LYS A 183 0.59 40.75 -26.53
CA LYS A 183 -0.16 41.95 -26.90
C LYS A 183 0.58 43.22 -26.51
N TYR A 184 1.19 43.28 -25.33
CA TYR A 184 1.99 44.42 -24.90
C TYR A 184 3.28 44.57 -25.70
N LYS A 185 3.97 43.48 -26.05
CA LYS A 185 5.14 43.52 -26.95
C LYS A 185 4.78 44.10 -28.30
N THR A 186 3.68 43.64 -28.90
CA THR A 186 3.20 44.19 -30.19
C THR A 186 2.91 45.69 -30.09
N LYS A 187 2.28 46.14 -29.00
CA LYS A 187 2.05 47.58 -28.76
C LYS A 187 3.36 48.37 -28.59
N ILE A 188 4.33 47.82 -27.86
CA ILE A 188 5.65 48.46 -27.69
C ILE A 188 6.34 48.60 -29.05
N GLN A 189 6.30 47.56 -29.89
CA GLN A 189 6.84 47.64 -31.26
C GLN A 189 6.12 48.71 -32.10
N GLN A 190 4.79 48.81 -32.02
CA GLN A 190 4.05 49.87 -32.70
C GLN A 190 4.50 51.26 -32.25
N PHE A 191 4.66 51.47 -30.93
CA PHE A 191 5.16 52.74 -30.40
C PHE A 191 6.61 53.01 -30.81
N GLN A 192 7.47 51.99 -30.88
CA GLN A 192 8.84 52.13 -31.37
C GLN A 192 8.85 52.62 -32.83
N THR A 193 8.07 51.97 -33.71
CA THR A 193 7.95 52.38 -35.11
C THR A 193 7.40 53.81 -35.26
N GLU A 194 6.41 54.19 -34.44
CA GLU A 194 5.85 55.55 -34.46
C GLU A 194 6.86 56.60 -33.98
N ILE A 195 7.65 56.27 -32.94
CA ILE A 195 8.74 57.13 -32.47
C ILE A 195 9.80 57.31 -33.55
N GLU A 196 10.24 56.23 -34.20
CA GLU A 196 11.21 56.28 -35.29
C GLU A 196 10.71 57.15 -36.46
N TYR A 197 9.44 57.00 -36.82
CA TYR A 197 8.80 57.81 -37.86
C TYR A 197 8.76 59.30 -37.47
N LEU A 198 8.36 59.62 -36.23
CA LEU A 198 8.33 61.00 -35.74
C LEU A 198 9.73 61.62 -35.64
N GLN A 199 10.72 60.85 -35.22
CA GLN A 199 12.12 61.30 -35.18
C GLN A 199 12.63 61.60 -36.60
N SER A 200 12.38 60.71 -37.55
CA SER A 200 12.72 60.92 -38.96
C SER A 200 12.07 62.18 -39.53
N ASN A 201 10.77 62.37 -39.30
CA ASN A 201 10.05 63.55 -39.78
C ASN A 201 10.57 64.85 -39.14
N LYS A 202 10.81 64.85 -37.82
CA LYS A 202 11.42 66.01 -37.15
C LYS A 202 12.80 66.33 -37.71
N GLN A 203 13.61 65.32 -38.00
CA GLN A 203 14.93 65.52 -38.60
C GLN A 203 14.83 66.13 -40.00
N GLN A 204 13.86 65.68 -40.81
CA GLN A 204 13.59 66.28 -42.12
C GLN A 204 13.14 67.74 -42.00
N ASP A 205 12.27 68.05 -41.04
CA ASP A 205 11.80 69.43 -40.82
C ASP A 205 12.91 70.35 -40.33
N ILE A 206 13.78 69.88 -39.43
CA ILE A 206 14.99 70.60 -39.01
C ILE A 206 15.86 70.90 -40.23
N ASN A 207 16.16 69.90 -41.05
CA ASN A 207 17.00 70.08 -42.24
C ASN A 207 16.40 71.11 -43.22
N LYS A 208 15.07 71.10 -43.43
CA LYS A 208 14.39 72.10 -44.28
C LYS A 208 14.51 73.52 -43.73
N VAL A 209 14.37 73.68 -42.40
CA VAL A 209 14.52 74.98 -41.73
C VAL A 209 15.96 75.46 -41.81
N GLU A 210 16.94 74.58 -41.57
CA GLU A 210 18.36 74.90 -41.70
C GLU A 210 18.73 75.33 -43.13
N GLU A 211 18.21 74.64 -44.15
CA GLU A 211 18.45 75.01 -45.54
C GLU A 211 17.82 76.36 -45.90
N LYS A 212 16.59 76.62 -45.44
CA LYS A 212 15.93 77.92 -45.62
C LYS A 212 16.75 79.03 -44.93
N ASN A 213 17.19 78.81 -43.71
CA ASN A 213 18.00 79.78 -42.97
C ASN A 213 19.35 80.04 -43.65
N ARG A 214 20.01 78.99 -44.18
CA ARG A 214 21.23 79.14 -44.99
C ARG A 214 20.99 80.05 -46.20
N LYS A 215 19.93 79.81 -46.96
CA LYS A 215 19.57 80.64 -48.13
C LYS A 215 19.33 82.10 -47.73
N THR A 216 18.61 82.34 -46.63
CA THR A 216 18.36 83.70 -46.12
C THR A 216 19.65 84.39 -45.67
N ILE A 217 20.54 83.70 -44.95
CA ILE A 217 21.85 84.24 -44.54
C ILE A 217 22.67 84.63 -45.78
N GLN A 218 22.68 83.77 -46.80
CA GLN A 218 23.41 84.03 -48.04
C GLN A 218 22.87 85.26 -48.78
N GLN A 219 21.53 85.41 -48.87
CA GLN A 219 20.90 86.61 -49.41
C GLN A 219 21.25 87.88 -48.63
N LEU A 220 21.22 87.83 -47.29
CA LEU A 220 21.58 88.96 -46.44
C LEU A 220 23.06 89.35 -46.58
N GLN A 221 23.96 88.36 -46.75
CA GLN A 221 25.37 88.61 -47.02
C GLN A 221 25.60 89.29 -48.38
N GLU A 222 24.86 88.89 -49.41
CA GLU A 222 24.89 89.54 -50.72
C GLU A 222 24.36 90.98 -50.65
N GLU A 223 23.24 91.22 -49.96
CA GLU A 223 22.68 92.56 -49.74
C GLU A 223 23.65 93.48 -48.98
N LEU A 224 24.29 92.97 -47.92
CA LEU A 224 25.32 93.69 -47.16
C LEU A 224 26.50 94.08 -48.06
N SER A 225 27.02 93.15 -48.86
CA SER A 225 28.12 93.44 -49.78
C SER A 225 27.76 94.53 -50.79
N GLN A 226 26.53 94.50 -51.33
CA GLN A 226 26.05 95.55 -52.23
C GLN A 226 25.94 96.91 -51.54
N LEU A 227 25.48 96.95 -50.29
CA LEU A 227 25.38 98.18 -49.50
C LEU A 227 26.78 98.74 -49.16
N GLU A 228 27.74 97.89 -48.79
CA GLU A 228 29.13 98.30 -48.55
C GLU A 228 29.76 98.92 -49.80
N ILE A 229 29.52 98.33 -50.99
CA ILE A 229 29.99 98.90 -52.26
C ILE A 229 29.34 100.26 -52.53
N LYS A 230 28.03 100.40 -52.29
CA LYS A 230 27.32 101.69 -52.44
C LYS A 230 27.84 102.74 -51.46
N LEU A 231 28.07 102.37 -50.20
CA LEU A 231 28.62 103.26 -49.19
C LEU A 231 30.01 103.76 -49.60
N ARG A 232 30.91 102.86 -50.01
CA ARG A 232 32.24 103.25 -50.52
C ARG A 232 32.16 104.23 -51.69
N LYS A 233 31.22 104.02 -52.63
CA LYS A 233 30.99 104.98 -53.73
C LYS A 233 30.53 106.34 -53.22
N LYS A 234 29.62 106.38 -52.24
CA LYS A 234 29.14 107.63 -51.63
C LYS A 234 30.23 108.35 -50.84
N ASP A 235 31.07 107.61 -50.12
CA ASP A 235 32.23 108.18 -49.43
C ASP A 235 33.25 108.77 -50.42
N GLN A 236 33.46 108.11 -51.56
CA GLN A 236 34.27 108.64 -52.66
C GLN A 236 33.67 109.95 -53.20
N GLU A 237 32.36 109.99 -53.49
CA GLU A 237 31.65 111.20 -53.95
C GLU A 237 31.75 112.35 -52.92
N ILE A 238 31.67 112.06 -51.61
CA ILE A 238 31.84 113.05 -50.55
C ILE A 238 33.28 113.58 -50.53
N THR A 239 34.27 112.69 -50.68
CA THR A 239 35.69 113.07 -50.73
C THR A 239 35.95 113.98 -51.93
N ASP A 240 35.40 113.62 -53.09
CA ASP A 240 35.48 114.42 -54.32
C ASP A 240 34.78 115.78 -54.15
N MET A 241 33.61 115.83 -53.51
CA MET A 241 32.93 117.07 -53.16
C MET A 241 33.74 117.92 -52.17
N GLN A 242 34.35 117.34 -51.14
CA GLN A 242 35.18 118.06 -50.18
C GLN A 242 36.44 118.64 -50.84
N MET A 243 37.04 117.92 -51.80
CA MET A 243 38.13 118.42 -52.64
C MET A 243 37.66 119.58 -53.53
N GLY A 244 36.47 119.46 -54.15
CA GLY A 244 35.83 120.54 -54.90
C GLY A 244 35.53 121.79 -54.06
N PHE A 245 35.03 121.61 -52.83
CA PHE A 245 34.80 122.70 -51.87
C PHE A 245 36.09 123.34 -51.37
N LYS A 246 37.20 122.58 -51.27
CA LYS A 246 38.52 123.13 -50.96
C LYS A 246 39.07 123.95 -52.12
N ALA A 247 38.88 123.51 -53.37
CA ALA A 247 39.23 124.28 -54.56
C ALA A 247 38.41 125.58 -54.67
N GLN A 248 37.11 125.56 -54.31
CA GLN A 248 36.27 126.76 -54.24
C GLN A 248 36.59 127.71 -53.06
N LYS A 249 37.40 127.30 -52.08
CA LYS A 249 37.85 128.18 -50.99
C LYS A 249 39.10 129.00 -51.33
N GLU A 250 39.76 128.73 -52.46
CA GLU A 250 40.92 129.50 -52.93
C GLU A 250 40.57 130.57 -53.98
N GLU A 251 39.32 130.65 -54.46
CA GLU A 251 38.85 131.66 -55.41
C GLU A 251 37.59 132.40 -54.91
N ASP A 252 37.79 133.67 -54.53
CA ASP A 252 36.88 134.82 -54.49
C ASP A 252 35.59 134.87 -53.62
N MET A 253 35.71 135.76 -52.62
CA MET A 253 34.90 136.92 -52.24
C MET A 253 33.69 137.32 -53.13
N VAL A 254 32.54 137.58 -52.47
CA VAL A 254 31.45 138.57 -52.77
C VAL A 254 30.02 138.02 -53.06
N LEU A 255 29.09 138.48 -52.20
CA LEU A 255 27.62 138.68 -52.30
C LEU A 255 26.59 137.56 -51.99
N THR A 256 26.04 137.68 -50.77
CA THR A 256 24.60 137.65 -50.38
C THR A 256 23.69 136.52 -50.89
N GLY A 257 23.37 135.58 -49.99
CA GLY A 257 22.30 134.57 -50.15
C GLY A 257 22.20 133.55 -49.01
N PHE A 258 23.11 133.58 -48.02
CA PHE A 258 23.30 132.49 -47.06
C PHE A 258 22.41 132.49 -45.80
N SER A 259 21.51 133.46 -45.60
CA SER A 259 20.66 133.49 -44.38
C SER A 259 19.30 132.78 -44.52
N LEU A 260 18.88 132.35 -45.72
CA LEU A 260 17.55 131.74 -45.94
C LEU A 260 17.56 130.21 -46.21
N ILE A 261 18.70 129.62 -46.55
CA ILE A 261 18.81 128.17 -46.84
C ILE A 261 19.16 127.36 -45.57
N ALA A 262 19.91 127.94 -44.63
CA ALA A 262 20.24 127.28 -43.37
C ALA A 262 19.02 127.04 -42.46
N PHE A 263 18.00 127.92 -42.51
CA PHE A 263 16.78 127.75 -41.70
C PHE A 263 15.84 126.66 -42.25
N LYS A 264 15.66 126.58 -43.59
CA LYS A 264 14.85 125.53 -44.23
C LYS A 264 15.49 124.14 -44.09
N ASN A 265 16.81 124.03 -44.21
CA ASN A 265 17.49 122.75 -44.01
C ASN A 265 17.48 122.32 -42.54
N HIS A 266 17.51 123.25 -41.57
CA HIS A 266 17.41 122.89 -40.16
C HIS A 266 16.02 122.38 -39.76
N GLU A 267 14.94 123.00 -40.25
CA GLU A 267 13.57 122.51 -40.02
C GLU A 267 13.32 121.14 -40.67
N GLN A 268 13.87 120.92 -41.87
CA GLN A 268 13.74 119.63 -42.57
C GLN A 268 14.53 118.51 -41.87
N ILE A 269 15.75 118.79 -41.40
CA ILE A 269 16.55 117.84 -40.61
C ILE A 269 15.89 117.56 -39.26
N MET A 270 15.29 118.56 -38.59
CA MET A 270 14.54 118.36 -37.35
C MET A 270 13.31 117.47 -37.57
N TYR A 271 12.56 117.67 -38.66
CA TYR A 271 11.39 116.86 -38.99
C TYR A 271 11.76 115.40 -39.33
N GLU A 272 12.83 115.20 -40.13
CA GLU A 272 13.35 113.87 -40.44
C GLU A 272 13.87 113.15 -39.19
N ASN A 273 14.49 113.86 -38.24
CA ASN A 273 14.93 113.28 -36.97
C ASN A 273 13.75 112.87 -36.08
N ILE A 274 12.67 113.64 -36.04
CA ILE A 274 11.44 113.29 -35.30
C ILE A 274 10.81 112.02 -35.90
N GLN A 275 10.76 111.91 -37.23
CA GLN A 275 10.26 110.69 -37.89
C GLN A 275 11.16 109.47 -37.64
N LEU A 276 12.49 109.65 -37.68
CA LEU A 276 13.44 108.59 -37.38
C LEU A 276 13.34 108.12 -35.92
N LYS A 277 13.19 109.05 -34.97
CA LYS A 277 13.05 108.72 -33.55
C LYS A 277 11.77 107.93 -33.26
N SER A 278 10.65 108.35 -33.84
CA SER A 278 9.38 107.59 -33.81
C SER A 278 9.53 106.18 -34.38
N LYS A 279 10.25 106.03 -35.50
CA LYS A 279 10.48 104.73 -36.14
C LYS A 279 11.39 103.82 -35.31
N VAL A 280 12.40 104.38 -34.65
CA VAL A 280 13.27 103.65 -33.72
C VAL A 280 12.50 103.20 -32.48
N GLU A 281 11.68 104.07 -31.88
CA GLU A 281 10.82 103.70 -30.75
C GLU A 281 9.85 102.58 -31.09
N PHE A 282 9.20 102.65 -32.27
CA PHE A 282 8.33 101.60 -32.78
C PHE A 282 9.06 100.26 -32.99
N LEU A 283 10.24 100.28 -33.62
CA LEU A 283 11.04 99.06 -33.83
C LEU A 283 11.55 98.49 -32.50
N THR A 284 11.90 99.33 -31.53
CA THR A 284 12.33 98.92 -30.19
C THR A 284 11.19 98.27 -29.42
N GLN A 285 9.98 98.84 -29.46
CA GLN A 285 8.78 98.20 -28.90
C GLN A 285 8.48 96.85 -29.56
N LYS A 286 8.60 96.76 -30.89
CA LYS A 286 8.35 95.52 -31.62
C LYS A 286 9.40 94.45 -31.26
N LEU A 287 10.66 94.83 -31.09
CA LEU A 287 11.73 93.94 -30.63
C LEU A 287 11.46 93.45 -29.19
N ASN A 288 11.09 94.35 -28.28
CA ASN A 288 10.75 94.00 -26.90
C ASN A 288 9.54 93.07 -26.81
N ASN A 289 8.52 93.26 -27.66
CA ASN A 289 7.37 92.36 -27.75
C ASN A 289 7.74 90.98 -28.31
N LEU A 290 8.68 90.90 -29.25
CA LEU A 290 9.21 89.62 -29.74
C LEU A 290 10.10 88.92 -28.72
N GLN A 291 10.89 89.68 -27.96
CA GLN A 291 11.71 89.14 -26.86
C GLN A 291 10.86 88.65 -25.69
N SER A 292 9.82 89.40 -25.28
CA SER A 292 8.90 88.98 -24.22
C SER A 292 8.05 87.76 -24.62
N SER A 293 7.67 87.65 -25.90
CA SER A 293 7.03 86.45 -26.45
C SER A 293 7.95 85.22 -26.44
N ASN A 294 9.27 85.40 -26.63
CA ASN A 294 10.25 84.33 -26.51
C ASN A 294 10.51 83.91 -25.05
N SER A 295 10.43 84.85 -24.10
CA SER A 295 10.58 84.57 -22.67
C SER A 295 9.42 83.75 -22.09
N GLN A 296 8.20 83.87 -22.61
CA GLN A 296 7.04 83.05 -22.19
C GLN A 296 7.08 81.61 -22.74
N ILE A 297 7.86 81.34 -23.79
CA ILE A 297 8.07 79.98 -24.32
C ILE A 297 9.12 79.20 -23.51
N THR A 298 9.90 79.87 -22.65
CA THR A 298 10.95 79.22 -21.84
C THR A 298 10.52 78.93 -20.38
N GLN A 299 9.27 79.24 -20.00
CA GLN A 299 8.68 78.87 -18.69
C GLN A 299 7.40 78.02 -18.80
N ALA A 300 7.07 77.52 -20.00
CA ALA A 300 6.10 76.45 -20.21
C ALA A 300 6.81 75.11 -20.52
N LYS A 301 7.86 74.82 -19.76
CA LYS A 301 8.44 73.51 -19.51
C LYS A 301 8.83 73.42 -18.04
#